data_AF-A0A955U569-F1
#
_entry.id   AF-A0A955U569-F1
#
_cell.length_a   1.000
_cell.length_b   1.000
_cell.length_c   1.000
_cell.angle_alpha   90.00
_cell.angle_beta   90.00
_cell.angle_gamma   90.00
#
_symmetry.space_group_name_H-M   'P 1'
#
loop_
_entity.id
_entity.type
_entity.pdbx_description
1 polymer ?
#
loop_
_entity_poly.entity_id
_entity_poly.type
_entity_poly.pdbx_seq_one_letter_code
_entity_poly.pdbx_strand_id
1 'polypeptide(L)'
;YARSDADRGWDSLVRNTLFAHAEAFPELWYGIWTGPDSFYGPEADRPGEADAHLATALTDYPALNAHLHTSPLRALQGVLGVRGTADGLRIDPHVPTETFDVRWPRLHLWSRPDGIGGAWTPVGGGAAVLRVTLPSGLRGGPVSAWVDGAQAPVVVEDDVAVLEVSLRPGEPLVFELGR
;
A
#
# COMPACT_ATOMS: atom_id res chain seq x y z
N TYR A 1 -4.06 -8.07 -10.51
CA TYR A 1 -2.66 -8.21 -10.95
C TYR A 1 -1.79 -8.77 -9.83
N ALA A 2 -1.46 -8.02 -8.78
CA ALA A 2 -0.45 -8.43 -7.78
C ALA A 2 -0.56 -9.86 -7.20
N ARG A 3 -1.77 -10.37 -6.94
CA ARG A 3 -1.99 -11.74 -6.43
C ARG A 3 -1.73 -12.87 -7.42
N SER A 4 -1.94 -12.60 -8.71
CA SER A 4 -1.78 -13.58 -9.79
C SER A 4 -0.44 -13.42 -10.51
N ASP A 5 0.09 -12.19 -10.52
CA ASP A 5 1.32 -11.79 -11.17
C ASP A 5 1.83 -10.54 -10.42
N ALA A 6 2.78 -10.77 -9.50
CA ALA A 6 3.34 -9.74 -8.63
C ALA A 6 4.09 -8.68 -9.45
N ASP A 7 4.89 -9.11 -10.43
CA ASP A 7 5.68 -8.23 -11.29
C ASP A 7 4.78 -7.30 -12.10
N ARG A 8 3.71 -7.81 -12.72
CA ARG A 8 2.72 -6.94 -13.40
C ARG A 8 1.99 -6.02 -12.43
N GLY A 9 1.73 -6.48 -11.21
CA GLY A 9 1.12 -5.65 -10.16
C GLY A 9 2.01 -4.45 -9.81
N TRP A 10 3.30 -4.68 -9.62
CA TRP A 10 4.29 -3.66 -9.36
C TRP A 10 4.51 -2.73 -10.57
N ASP A 11 4.70 -3.28 -11.76
CA ASP A 11 4.85 -2.50 -12.99
C ASP A 11 3.64 -1.60 -13.25
N SER A 12 2.42 -2.12 -13.04
CA SER A 12 1.20 -1.30 -13.12
C SER A 12 1.19 -0.17 -12.09
N LEU A 13 1.63 -0.40 -10.84
CA LEU A 13 1.71 0.66 -9.84
C LEU A 13 2.68 1.76 -10.28
N VAL A 14 3.90 1.38 -10.68
CA VAL A 14 4.96 2.32 -11.09
C VAL A 14 4.52 3.14 -12.29
N ARG A 15 3.95 2.52 -13.33
CA ARG A 15 3.46 3.21 -14.54
C ARG A 15 2.30 4.16 -14.29
N ASN A 16 1.53 3.96 -13.23
CA ASN A 16 0.41 4.84 -12.86
C ASN A 16 0.84 5.93 -11.87
N THR A 17 2.13 5.99 -11.49
CA THR A 17 2.67 7.18 -10.84
C THR A 17 2.97 8.27 -11.88
N LEU A 18 3.09 9.51 -11.41
CA LEU A 18 3.47 10.63 -12.26
C LEU A 18 4.99 10.72 -12.51
N PHE A 19 5.77 9.71 -12.12
CA PHE A 19 7.23 9.73 -12.21
C PHE A 19 7.72 10.02 -13.64
N ALA A 20 7.28 9.23 -14.62
CA ALA A 20 7.70 9.41 -16.01
C ALA A 20 7.25 10.76 -16.60
N HIS A 21 6.08 11.25 -16.16
CA HIS A 21 5.59 12.56 -16.59
C HIS A 21 6.46 13.69 -16.00
N ALA A 22 6.79 13.61 -14.71
CA ALA A 22 7.68 14.56 -14.04
C ALA A 22 9.09 14.59 -14.65
N GLU A 23 9.62 13.43 -15.08
CA GLU A 23 10.91 13.38 -15.79
C GLU A 23 10.84 14.01 -17.19
N ALA A 24 9.74 13.80 -17.92
CA ALA A 24 9.57 14.31 -19.28
C ALA A 24 9.25 15.82 -19.32
N PHE A 25 8.51 16.33 -18.33
CA PHE A 25 8.02 17.71 -18.28
C PHE A 25 8.34 18.39 -16.94
N PRO A 26 9.64 18.55 -16.59
CA PRO A 26 10.04 19.04 -15.26
C PRO A 26 9.67 20.50 -14.99
N GLU A 27 9.41 21.28 -16.05
CA GLU A 27 9.04 22.70 -15.96
C GLU A 27 7.53 22.91 -15.71
N LEU A 28 6.72 21.85 -15.78
CA LEU A 28 5.30 21.91 -15.44
C LEU A 28 5.13 21.71 -13.93
N TRP A 29 4.46 22.66 -13.27
CA TRP A 29 4.25 22.59 -11.82
C TRP A 29 3.29 21.47 -11.41
N TYR A 30 2.38 21.07 -12.31
CA TYR A 30 1.48 19.93 -12.18
C TYR A 30 1.98 18.74 -13.01
N GLY A 31 1.46 17.56 -12.70
CA GLY A 31 2.02 16.30 -13.18
C GLY A 31 3.28 15.86 -12.42
N ILE A 32 3.49 16.41 -11.22
CA ILE A 32 4.54 16.03 -10.25
C ILE A 32 3.89 15.68 -8.91
N TRP A 33 3.24 16.67 -8.28
CA TRP A 33 2.59 16.52 -6.96
C TRP A 33 1.06 16.46 -7.02
N THR A 34 0.49 17.04 -8.07
CA THR A 34 -0.95 17.08 -8.36
C THR A 34 -1.14 17.02 -9.88
N GLY A 35 -2.35 16.82 -10.41
CA GLY A 35 -2.55 16.73 -11.85
C GLY A 35 -4.02 16.54 -12.27
N PRO A 36 -4.33 16.80 -13.56
CA PRO A 36 -5.63 16.56 -14.18
C PRO A 36 -5.85 15.06 -14.41
N ASP A 37 -7.03 14.64 -14.88
CA ASP A 37 -7.25 13.23 -15.27
C ASP A 37 -6.61 12.83 -16.61
N SER A 38 -6.26 13.82 -17.43
CA SER A 38 -5.65 13.61 -18.73
C SER A 38 -4.64 14.70 -19.06
N PHE A 39 -3.60 14.29 -19.77
CA PHE A 39 -2.55 15.14 -20.30
C PHE A 39 -2.57 15.06 -21.82
N TYR A 40 -2.18 16.14 -22.48
CA TYR A 40 -1.93 16.11 -23.90
C TYR A 40 -0.78 15.17 -24.24
N GLY A 41 -0.97 14.36 -25.28
CA GLY A 41 0.04 13.46 -25.80
C GLY A 41 1.22 14.20 -26.47
N PRO A 42 2.30 13.46 -26.82
CA PRO A 42 3.52 14.04 -27.38
C PRO A 42 3.34 14.73 -28.74
N GLU A 43 2.26 14.44 -29.46
CA GLU A 43 1.95 15.00 -30.79
C GLU A 43 1.08 16.27 -30.72
N ALA A 44 0.65 16.69 -29.52
CA ALA A 44 -0.15 17.90 -29.35
C ALA A 44 0.70 19.18 -29.37
N ASP A 45 0.07 20.33 -29.58
CA ASP A 45 0.75 21.64 -29.53
C ASP A 45 1.34 21.97 -28.14
N ARG A 46 0.77 21.36 -27.08
CA ARG A 46 1.14 21.58 -25.68
C ARG A 46 1.33 20.25 -24.93
N PRO A 47 2.35 19.43 -25.28
CA PRO A 47 2.55 18.12 -24.68
C PRO A 47 2.74 18.19 -23.16
N GLY A 48 2.19 17.22 -22.43
CA GLY A 48 2.29 17.16 -20.97
C GLY A 48 1.44 18.19 -20.23
N GLU A 49 0.84 19.16 -20.93
CA GLU A 49 -0.11 20.07 -20.31
C GLU A 49 -1.48 19.42 -20.10
N ALA A 50 -2.28 19.99 -19.20
CA ALA A 50 -3.62 19.49 -18.91
C ALA A 50 -4.49 19.56 -20.16
N ASP A 51 -5.13 18.44 -20.50
CA ASP A 51 -6.06 18.37 -21.62
C ASP A 51 -7.38 19.07 -21.27
N ALA A 52 -7.90 19.86 -22.20
CA ALA A 52 -9.17 20.56 -22.03
C ALA A 52 -10.24 19.94 -22.93
N HIS A 53 -11.26 19.35 -22.31
CA HIS A 53 -12.46 18.93 -23.01
C HIS A 53 -13.55 20.00 -22.87
N LEU A 54 -14.44 20.15 -23.86
CA LEU A 54 -15.49 21.18 -23.89
C LEU A 54 -16.37 21.19 -22.62
N ALA A 55 -16.53 20.03 -21.98
CA ALA A 55 -17.31 19.86 -20.75
C ALA A 55 -16.50 19.99 -19.45
N THR A 56 -15.16 19.94 -19.52
CA THR A 56 -14.26 19.95 -18.36
C THR A 56 -13.01 20.75 -18.71
N ALA A 57 -12.99 22.03 -18.32
CA ALA A 57 -11.82 22.89 -18.44
C ALA A 57 -10.79 22.53 -17.37
N LEU A 58 -9.97 21.51 -17.61
CA LEU A 58 -8.92 21.07 -16.67
C LEU A 58 -7.69 21.98 -16.71
N THR A 59 -7.60 22.91 -17.68
CA THR A 59 -6.46 23.81 -17.88
C THR A 59 -6.38 24.95 -16.87
N ASP A 60 -7.51 25.43 -16.34
CA ASP A 60 -7.53 26.62 -15.48
C ASP A 60 -7.03 26.30 -14.06
N TYR A 61 -7.35 25.10 -13.57
CA TYR A 61 -6.83 24.58 -12.30
C TYR A 61 -6.68 23.05 -12.34
N PRO A 62 -5.54 22.53 -12.84
CA PRO A 62 -5.27 21.11 -13.06
C PRO A 62 -4.96 20.33 -11.76
N ALA A 63 -5.68 20.66 -10.68
CA ALA A 63 -5.54 20.06 -9.35
C ALA A 63 -6.89 19.65 -8.73
N LEU A 64 -8.02 19.87 -9.41
CA LEU A 64 -9.36 19.56 -8.89
C LEU A 64 -9.74 18.08 -9.00
N ASN A 65 -8.91 17.27 -9.65
CA ASN A 65 -9.20 15.86 -9.82
C ASN A 65 -8.22 14.97 -9.06
N ALA A 66 -8.77 14.13 -8.18
CA ALA A 66 -8.00 13.24 -7.32
C ALA A 66 -7.89 11.81 -7.87
N HIS A 67 -8.46 11.48 -9.03
CA HIS A 67 -8.45 10.09 -9.54
C HIS A 67 -7.02 9.58 -9.80
N LEU A 68 -6.16 10.41 -10.41
CA LEU A 68 -4.74 10.07 -10.59
C LEU A 68 -3.97 9.89 -9.27
N HIS A 69 -4.38 10.56 -8.18
CA HIS A 69 -3.68 10.50 -6.89
C HIS A 69 -4.20 9.36 -6.01
N THR A 70 -5.49 9.05 -6.11
CA THR A 70 -6.14 7.99 -5.33
C THR A 70 -5.84 6.60 -5.88
N SER A 71 -5.64 6.48 -7.20
CA SER A 71 -5.40 5.18 -7.84
C SER A 71 -4.09 4.51 -7.41
N PRO A 72 -2.92 5.21 -7.37
CA PRO A 72 -1.68 4.63 -6.83
C PRO A 72 -1.78 4.28 -5.35
N LEU A 73 -2.46 5.09 -4.53
CA LEU A 73 -2.67 4.79 -3.11
C LEU A 73 -3.49 3.50 -2.92
N ARG A 74 -4.53 3.30 -3.74
CA ARG A 74 -5.33 2.08 -3.74
C ARG A 74 -4.56 0.87 -4.28
N ALA A 75 -3.75 1.08 -5.32
CA ALA A 75 -2.90 0.05 -5.90
C ALA A 75 -1.79 -0.39 -4.93
N LEU A 76 -1.25 0.54 -4.13
CA LEU A 76 -0.26 0.27 -3.09
C LEU A 76 -0.78 -0.75 -2.06
N GLN A 77 -2.02 -0.61 -1.61
CA GLN A 77 -2.67 -1.61 -0.74
C GLN A 77 -2.73 -3.00 -1.39
N GLY A 78 -2.94 -3.04 -2.71
CA GLY A 78 -3.00 -4.27 -3.49
C GLY A 78 -1.64 -4.98 -3.63
N VAL A 79 -0.56 -4.24 -3.89
CA VAL A 79 0.79 -4.82 -3.98
C VAL A 79 1.36 -5.17 -2.60
N LEU A 80 0.90 -4.52 -1.52
CA LEU A 80 1.23 -4.92 -0.15
C LEU A 80 0.31 -6.05 0.37
N GLY A 81 -0.65 -6.49 -0.44
CA GLY A 81 -1.57 -7.60 -0.11
C GLY A 81 -2.45 -7.36 1.11
N VAL A 82 -2.68 -6.10 1.47
CA VAL A 82 -3.53 -5.73 2.62
C VAL A 82 -4.99 -5.94 2.27
N ARG A 83 -5.68 -6.82 2.99
CA ARG A 83 -7.10 -7.12 2.78
C ARG A 83 -7.82 -7.52 4.05
N GLY A 84 -9.05 -7.05 4.21
CA GLY A 84 -9.97 -7.59 5.22
C GLY A 84 -10.36 -9.03 4.87
N THR A 85 -10.52 -9.86 5.90
CA THR A 85 -11.13 -11.18 5.85
C THR A 85 -12.45 -11.17 6.63
N ALA A 86 -13.18 -12.30 6.62
CA ALA A 86 -14.42 -12.41 7.40
C ALA A 86 -14.19 -12.26 8.91
N ASP A 87 -12.97 -12.52 9.37
CA ASP A 87 -12.57 -12.61 10.78
C ASP A 87 -11.41 -11.66 11.14
N GLY A 88 -10.93 -10.81 10.23
CA GLY A 88 -9.81 -9.92 10.54
C GLY A 88 -9.07 -9.35 9.33
N LEU A 89 -7.74 -9.41 9.37
CA LEU A 89 -6.85 -8.76 8.41
C LEU A 89 -5.82 -9.75 7.87
N ARG A 90 -5.58 -9.72 6.56
CA ARG A 90 -4.49 -10.43 5.89
C ARG A 90 -3.53 -9.44 5.27
N ILE A 91 -2.25 -9.68 5.48
CA ILE A 91 -1.10 -8.96 4.94
C ILE A 91 -0.25 -9.97 4.17
N ASP A 92 0.01 -9.68 2.89
CA ASP A 92 0.64 -10.60 1.95
C ASP A 92 1.47 -9.83 0.92
N PRO A 93 2.65 -9.30 1.30
CA PRO A 93 3.40 -8.41 0.42
C PRO A 93 3.81 -9.09 -0.90
N HIS A 94 3.56 -8.41 -2.01
CA HIS A 94 3.89 -8.81 -3.38
C HIS A 94 4.72 -7.73 -4.09
N VAL A 95 5.58 -7.07 -3.31
CA VAL A 95 6.51 -6.03 -3.78
C VAL A 95 7.88 -6.66 -4.11
N PRO A 96 8.69 -6.06 -5.00
CA PRO A 96 9.99 -6.62 -5.42
C PRO A 96 11.11 -6.46 -4.36
N THR A 97 10.75 -6.06 -3.14
CA THR A 97 11.66 -5.83 -2.01
C THR A 97 11.01 -6.36 -0.74
N GLU A 98 11.81 -6.93 0.17
CA GLU A 98 11.34 -7.31 1.52
C GLU A 98 11.41 -6.14 2.51
N THR A 99 12.07 -5.05 2.12
CA THR A 99 12.28 -3.87 2.96
C THR A 99 11.38 -2.73 2.51
N PHE A 100 10.45 -2.32 3.37
CA PHE A 100 9.57 -1.18 3.16
C PHE A 100 8.98 -0.65 4.48
N ASP A 101 8.50 0.59 4.48
CA ASP A 101 7.69 1.21 5.55
C ASP A 101 6.60 2.06 4.88
N VAL A 102 5.34 1.77 5.16
CA VAL A 102 4.18 2.47 4.62
C VAL A 102 3.20 2.83 5.72
N ARG A 103 2.79 4.10 5.76
CA ARG A 103 1.88 4.65 6.77
C ARG A 103 0.64 5.24 6.12
N TRP A 104 -0.50 4.65 6.48
CA TRP A 104 -1.83 5.21 6.26
C TRP A 104 -2.41 5.67 7.61
N PRO A 105 -3.48 6.50 7.61
CA PRO A 105 -4.08 7.00 8.85
C PRO A 105 -4.51 5.93 9.87
N ARG A 106 -4.69 4.68 9.45
CA ARG A 106 -5.21 3.59 10.29
C ARG A 106 -4.45 2.27 10.16
N LEU A 107 -3.39 2.29 9.37
CA LEU A 107 -2.54 1.14 9.16
C LEU A 107 -1.12 1.61 8.92
N HIS A 108 -0.20 1.18 9.76
CA HIS A 108 1.22 1.21 9.48
C HIS A 108 1.66 -0.22 9.19
N LEU A 109 2.50 -0.39 8.18
CA LEU A 109 3.14 -1.66 7.86
C LEU A 109 4.60 -1.40 7.52
N TRP A 110 5.50 -2.13 8.16
CA TRP A 110 6.90 -2.20 7.80
C TRP A 110 7.33 -3.65 7.66
N SER A 111 8.33 -3.90 6.84
CA SER A 111 8.93 -5.22 6.65
C SER A 111 10.44 -5.08 6.44
N ARG A 112 11.16 -6.10 6.86
CA ARG A 112 12.58 -6.38 6.65
C ARG A 112 12.72 -7.90 6.50
N PRO A 113 13.85 -8.43 6.01
CA PRO A 113 14.05 -9.88 5.90
C PRO A 113 13.84 -10.63 7.22
N ASP A 114 14.18 -10.01 8.35
CA ASP A 114 14.15 -10.58 9.70
C ASP A 114 12.94 -10.17 10.55
N GLY A 115 12.01 -9.38 10.00
CA GLY A 115 10.88 -8.88 10.77
C GLY A 115 9.79 -8.23 9.95
N ILE A 116 8.56 -8.31 10.42
CA ILE A 116 7.42 -7.62 9.82
C ILE A 116 6.45 -7.18 10.92
N GLY A 117 5.93 -5.96 10.82
CA GLY A 117 5.11 -5.41 11.88
C GLY A 117 4.44 -4.11 11.49
N GLY A 118 3.80 -3.48 12.47
CA GLY A 118 3.12 -2.21 12.25
C GLY A 118 2.04 -1.95 13.29
N ALA A 119 1.05 -1.15 12.89
CA ALA A 119 -0.05 -0.77 13.76
C ALA A 119 -1.36 -0.78 12.98
N TRP A 120 -2.43 -1.31 13.56
CA TRP A 120 -3.77 -1.35 12.99
C TRP A 120 -4.76 -0.63 13.91
N THR A 121 -5.37 0.45 13.44
CA THR A 121 -6.40 1.20 14.17
C THR A 121 -7.80 0.83 13.65
N PRO A 122 -8.55 -0.05 14.33
CA PRO A 122 -9.76 -0.65 13.79
C PRO A 122 -10.99 0.25 13.97
N VAL A 123 -12.02 0.06 13.14
CA VAL A 123 -13.33 0.76 13.28
C VAL A 123 -14.16 0.08 14.36
N GLY A 124 -14.24 -1.25 14.28
CA GLY A 124 -14.93 -2.09 15.24
C GLY A 124 -13.98 -2.61 16.31
N GLY A 125 -14.54 -3.19 17.36
CA GLY A 125 -13.81 -3.91 18.40
C GLY A 125 -14.15 -5.40 18.37
N GLY A 126 -13.51 -6.14 19.27
CA GLY A 126 -13.72 -7.57 19.46
C GLY A 126 -12.55 -8.42 18.95
N ALA A 127 -12.74 -9.73 18.97
CA ALA A 127 -11.72 -10.67 18.49
C ALA A 127 -11.55 -10.56 16.97
N ALA A 128 -10.31 -10.63 16.52
CA ALA A 128 -9.97 -10.71 15.11
C ALA A 128 -8.73 -11.60 14.91
N VAL A 129 -8.55 -12.06 13.67
CA VAL A 129 -7.40 -12.86 13.26
C VAL A 129 -6.52 -12.04 12.33
N LEU A 130 -5.27 -11.84 12.74
CA LEU A 130 -4.23 -11.23 11.93
C LEU A 130 -3.43 -12.33 11.23
N ARG A 131 -3.37 -12.29 9.90
CA ARG A 131 -2.60 -13.24 9.08
C ARG A 131 -1.52 -12.52 8.30
N VAL A 132 -0.26 -12.86 8.51
CA VAL A 132 0.88 -12.17 7.91
C VAL A 132 1.78 -13.16 7.19
N THR A 133 2.01 -12.96 5.89
CA THR A 133 3.05 -13.72 5.16
C THR A 133 4.40 -13.31 5.68
N LEU A 134 5.20 -14.30 6.08
CA LEU A 134 6.52 -14.10 6.64
C LEU A 134 7.52 -13.64 5.56
N PRO A 135 8.39 -12.66 5.85
CA PRO A 135 9.56 -12.37 5.02
C PRO A 135 10.54 -13.54 5.04
N SER A 136 11.43 -13.62 4.05
CA SER A 136 12.30 -14.78 3.83
C SER A 136 13.09 -15.23 5.06
N GLY A 137 13.61 -14.29 5.86
CA GLY A 137 14.41 -14.58 7.04
C GLY A 137 13.63 -15.14 8.23
N LEU A 138 12.30 -15.07 8.23
CA LEU A 138 11.45 -15.68 9.25
C LEU A 138 10.91 -17.07 8.86
N ARG A 139 11.04 -17.47 7.59
CA ARG A 139 10.50 -18.75 7.10
C ARG A 139 11.33 -19.93 7.56
N GLY A 140 10.67 -21.06 7.85
CA GLY A 140 11.31 -22.32 8.24
C GLY A 140 12.00 -22.33 9.61
N GLY A 141 11.85 -21.27 10.40
CA GLY A 141 12.43 -21.14 11.74
C GLY A 141 11.38 -20.77 12.80
N PRO A 142 11.78 -20.68 14.08
CA PRO A 142 10.90 -20.18 15.13
C PRO A 142 10.56 -18.71 14.88
N VAL A 143 9.29 -18.36 15.06
CA VAL A 143 8.77 -16.99 14.96
C VAL A 143 8.22 -16.58 16.31
N SER A 144 8.66 -15.44 16.79
CA SER A 144 8.13 -14.75 17.97
C SER A 144 7.19 -13.64 17.52
N ALA A 145 6.12 -13.44 18.30
CA ALA A 145 5.15 -12.39 18.05
C ALA A 145 4.96 -11.51 19.28
N TRP A 146 4.77 -10.21 19.04
CA TRP A 146 4.43 -9.23 20.07
C TRP A 146 3.19 -8.45 19.65
N VAL A 147 2.28 -8.25 20.59
CA VAL A 147 1.08 -7.42 20.45
C VAL A 147 1.07 -6.43 21.60
N ASP A 148 1.05 -5.13 21.28
CA ASP A 148 1.16 -4.02 22.23
C ASP A 148 2.34 -4.16 23.21
N GLY A 149 3.46 -4.69 22.70
CA GLY A 149 4.72 -4.90 23.44
C GLY A 149 4.75 -6.16 24.30
N ALA A 150 3.65 -6.89 24.44
CA ALA A 150 3.61 -8.18 25.15
C ALA A 150 3.79 -9.34 24.16
N GLN A 151 4.55 -10.37 24.56
CA GLN A 151 4.68 -11.57 23.74
C GLN A 151 3.32 -12.26 23.59
N ALA A 152 2.94 -12.56 22.35
CA ALA A 152 1.65 -13.13 21.98
C ALA A 152 1.83 -14.55 21.39
N PRO A 153 0.84 -15.44 21.57
CA PRO A 153 0.80 -16.70 20.85
C PRO A 153 0.75 -16.47 19.33
N VAL A 154 1.54 -17.23 18.58
CA VAL A 154 1.52 -17.24 17.12
C VAL A 154 1.55 -18.68 16.64
N VAL A 155 0.71 -18.98 15.66
CA VAL A 155 0.75 -20.24 14.92
C VAL A 155 1.31 -19.94 13.55
N VAL A 156 2.28 -20.72 13.10
CA VAL A 156 2.82 -20.61 11.73
C VAL A 156 2.28 -21.77 10.92
N GLU A 157 1.52 -21.45 9.88
CA GLU A 157 0.99 -22.39 8.89
C GLU A 157 1.66 -22.09 7.55
N ASP A 158 2.52 -23.01 7.08
CA ASP A 158 3.44 -22.80 5.96
C ASP A 158 4.34 -21.56 6.19
N ASP A 159 4.14 -20.50 5.42
CA ASP A 159 4.85 -19.22 5.53
C ASP A 159 3.94 -18.11 6.10
N VAL A 160 2.85 -18.46 6.77
CA VAL A 160 1.87 -17.50 7.30
C VAL A 160 1.80 -17.57 8.81
N ALA A 161 2.14 -16.46 9.47
CA ALA A 161 1.87 -16.27 10.89
C ALA A 161 0.41 -15.89 11.12
N VAL A 162 -0.23 -16.57 12.06
CA VAL A 162 -1.62 -16.40 12.47
C VAL A 162 -1.64 -16.00 13.94
N LEU A 163 -2.24 -14.85 14.23
CA LEU A 163 -2.38 -14.30 15.57
C LEU A 163 -3.86 -14.00 15.84
N GLU A 164 -4.35 -14.44 16.99
CA GLU A 164 -5.63 -13.96 17.52
C GLU A 164 -5.37 -12.67 18.31
N VAL A 165 -6.08 -11.61 17.94
CA VAL A 165 -5.93 -10.28 18.53
C VAL A 165 -7.26 -9.74 19.03
N SER A 166 -7.22 -8.90 20.06
CA SER A 166 -8.40 -8.20 20.58
C SER A 166 -8.35 -6.73 20.22
N LEU A 167 -9.32 -6.28 19.43
CA LEU A 167 -9.39 -4.95 18.88
C LEU A 167 -10.25 -4.03 19.74
N ARG A 168 -9.84 -2.76 19.81
CA ARG A 168 -10.61 -1.68 20.43
C ARG A 168 -10.83 -0.56 19.41
N PRO A 169 -12.08 -0.09 19.20
CA PRO A 169 -12.38 0.96 18.22
C PRO A 169 -11.51 2.20 18.43
N GLY A 170 -10.80 2.64 17.38
CA GLY A 170 -9.99 3.86 17.42
C GLY A 170 -8.66 3.76 18.18
N GLU A 171 -8.38 2.67 18.89
CA GLU A 171 -7.08 2.42 19.52
C GLU A 171 -6.17 1.63 18.57
N PRO A 172 -4.93 2.08 18.31
CA PRO A 172 -4.00 1.31 17.50
C PRO A 172 -3.57 0.04 18.24
N LEU A 173 -3.73 -1.11 17.59
CA LEU A 173 -3.06 -2.36 17.98
C LEU A 173 -1.71 -2.42 17.29
N VAL A 174 -0.63 -2.44 18.07
CA VAL A 174 0.74 -2.57 17.55
C VAL A 174 1.10 -4.05 17.50
N PHE A 175 1.64 -4.52 16.38
CA PHE A 175 2.09 -5.90 16.23
C PHE A 175 3.48 -5.98 15.60
N GLU A 176 4.24 -6.99 16.00
CA GLU A 176 5.56 -7.29 15.46
C GLU A 176 5.78 -8.79 15.41
N LEU A 177 6.37 -9.26 14.31
CA LEU A 177 6.83 -10.61 14.09
C LEU A 177 8.33 -10.57 13.85
N GLY A 178 9.06 -11.41 14.56
CA GLY A 178 10.53 -11.47 14.53
C GLY A 178 11.04 -12.79 15.07
N ARG A 179 12.33 -12.85 15.39
CA ARG A 179 12.94 -13.97 16.13
C ARG A 179 13.03 -13.65 17.61
#